data_AF-V4HL09-F1
#
_entry.id   AF-V4HL09-F1
#
_cell.length_a   1.000
_cell.length_b   1.000
_cell.length_c   1.000
_cell.angle_alpha   90.00
_cell.angle_beta   90.00
_cell.angle_gamma   90.00
#
_symmetry.space_group_name_H-M   'P 1'
#
loop_
_entity.id
_entity.type
_entity.pdbx_description
1 polymer ?
#
loop_
_entity_poly.entity_id
_entity_poly.type
_entity_poly.pdbx_seq_one_letter_code
_entity_poly.pdbx_strand_id
1 'polypeptide(L)'
;MFIIQLKLSDNKSRAKDFMEGHKEWLQAGFDTGVFMLSGSLQPNAGGGIIAVNVSKEEIERIVAEDPFVIENVVKSEIIELTPSKADERLSFLLD
;
A
#
# COMPACT_ATOMS: atom_id res chain seq x y z
N MET A 1 5.42 -7.15 9.20
CA MET A 1 4.46 -6.78 8.13
C MET A 1 4.16 -5.28 8.21
N PHE A 2 3.51 -4.69 7.20
CA PHE A 2 3.17 -3.27 7.19
C PHE A 2 1.71 -3.04 6.81
N ILE A 3 1.12 -2.04 7.44
CA ILE A 3 -0.16 -1.44 7.03
C ILE A 3 0.17 -0.09 6.42
N ILE A 4 -0.20 0.10 5.16
CA ILE A 4 0.09 1.32 4.41
C ILE A 4 -1.23 2.03 4.15
N GLN A 5 -1.31 3.31 4.47
CA GLN A 5 -2.44 4.16 4.13
C GLN A 5 -2.01 5.16 3.06
N LEU A 6 -2.76 5.23 1.97
CA LEU A 6 -2.60 6.19 0.88
C LEU A 6 -3.74 7.21 1.00
N LYS A 7 -3.55 8.25 1.82
CA LYS A 7 -4.60 9.25 2.11
C LYS A 7 -4.66 10.29 1.02
N LEU A 8 -5.84 10.60 0.49
CA LEU A 8 -6.00 11.64 -0.54
C LEU A 8 -5.35 12.96 -0.10
N SER A 9 -4.59 13.58 -1.01
CA SER A 9 -3.95 14.87 -0.78
C SER A 9 -4.43 15.94 -1.76
N ASP A 10 -3.61 16.97 -1.99
CA ASP A 10 -4.05 18.22 -2.61
C ASP A 10 -4.33 18.02 -4.11
N ASN A 11 -3.58 17.11 -4.76
CA ASN A 11 -3.75 16.81 -6.18
C ASN A 11 -4.72 15.65 -6.45
N LYS A 12 -5.61 15.29 -5.50
CA LYS A 12 -6.57 14.18 -5.67
C LYS A 12 -7.43 14.26 -6.94
N SER A 13 -7.67 15.47 -7.48
CA SER A 13 -8.40 15.68 -8.73
C SER A 13 -7.67 15.10 -9.95
N ARG A 14 -6.34 14.95 -9.90
CA ARG A 14 -5.49 14.38 -10.95
C ARG A 14 -5.37 12.86 -10.87
N ALA A 15 -6.06 12.19 -9.94
CA ALA A 15 -5.96 10.74 -9.79
C ALA A 15 -6.25 9.96 -11.09
N LYS A 16 -7.12 10.50 -11.97
CA LYS A 16 -7.41 9.87 -13.27
C LYS A 16 -6.20 9.86 -14.20
N ASP A 17 -5.34 10.87 -14.11
CA ASP A 17 -4.17 11.05 -14.99
C ASP A 17 -3.08 10.01 -14.69
N PHE A 18 -3.05 9.48 -13.46
CA PHE A 18 -2.02 8.55 -12.98
C PHE A 18 -2.56 7.16 -12.62
N MET A 19 -3.83 6.90 -12.92
CA MET A 19 -4.53 5.69 -12.50
C MET A 19 -3.93 4.43 -13.10
N GLU A 20 -3.46 4.48 -14.34
CA GLU A 20 -2.85 3.33 -15.01
C GLU A 20 -1.55 2.92 -14.33
N GLY A 21 -0.61 3.86 -14.16
CA GLY A 21 0.66 3.60 -13.46
C GLY A 21 0.46 3.17 -11.99
N HIS A 22 -0.53 3.74 -11.29
CA HIS A 22 -0.88 3.27 -9.94
C HIS A 22 -1.33 1.80 -9.92
N LYS A 23 -2.11 1.36 -10.92
CA LYS A 23 -2.53 -0.04 -11.04
C LYS A 23 -1.38 -0.96 -11.39
N GLU A 24 -0.47 -0.55 -12.27
CA GLU A 24 0.74 -1.31 -12.60
C GLU A 24 1.64 -1.48 -11.38
N TRP A 25 1.82 -0.42 -10.60
CA TRP A 25 2.56 -0.45 -9.33
C TRP A 25 1.92 -1.42 -8.32
N LEU A 26 0.58 -1.38 -8.15
CA LEU A 26 -0.13 -2.35 -7.32
C LEU A 26 0.11 -3.78 -7.81
N GLN A 27 -0.03 -4.02 -9.12
CA GLN A 27 0.13 -5.35 -9.71
C GLN A 27 1.55 -5.88 -9.49
N ALA A 28 2.60 -5.06 -9.67
CA ALA A 28 3.98 -5.46 -9.41
C ALA A 28 4.20 -5.85 -7.94
N GLY A 29 3.57 -5.13 -7.00
CA GLY A 29 3.60 -5.50 -5.58
C GLY A 29 2.92 -6.84 -5.30
N PHE A 30 1.83 -7.17 -6.00
CA PHE A 30 1.20 -8.50 -5.90
C PHE A 30 2.04 -9.60 -6.54
N ASP A 31 2.60 -9.35 -7.73
CA ASP A 31 3.40 -10.33 -8.48
C ASP A 31 4.68 -10.72 -7.74
N THR A 32 5.25 -9.77 -6.97
CA THR A 32 6.42 -10.01 -6.11
C THR A 32 6.07 -10.62 -4.76
N GLY A 33 4.77 -10.77 -4.44
CA GLY A 33 4.30 -11.27 -3.15
C GLY A 33 4.48 -10.31 -1.98
N VAL A 34 4.83 -9.05 -2.26
CA VAL A 34 4.99 -8.00 -1.24
C VAL A 34 3.63 -7.47 -0.81
N PHE A 35 2.71 -7.22 -1.73
CA PHE A 35 1.34 -6.78 -1.41
C PHE A 35 0.42 -7.98 -1.25
N MET A 36 -0.30 -8.00 -0.13
CA MET A 36 -1.26 -9.07 0.18
C MET A 36 -2.72 -8.61 0.07
N LEU A 37 -2.97 -7.32 0.23
CA LEU A 37 -4.30 -6.74 0.13
C LEU A 37 -4.17 -5.28 -0.29
N SER A 38 -5.10 -4.82 -1.14
CA SER A 38 -5.31 -3.39 -1.41
C SER A 38 -6.81 -3.10 -1.44
N GLY A 39 -7.24 -1.95 -0.93
CA GLY A 39 -8.65 -1.55 -0.97
C GLY A 39 -8.87 -0.08 -0.64
N SER A 40 -10.09 0.42 -0.87
CA SER A 40 -10.44 1.81 -0.57
C SER A 40 -10.78 2.01 0.90
N LEU A 41 -10.20 3.04 1.52
CA LEU A 41 -10.57 3.50 2.86
C LEU A 41 -11.90 4.27 2.81
N GLN A 42 -12.81 3.96 3.72
CA GLN A 42 -14.16 4.54 3.76
C GLN A 42 -14.31 5.64 4.82
N PRO A 43 -15.12 6.69 4.56
CA PRO A 43 -15.69 7.05 3.25
C PRO A 43 -14.69 7.86 2.40
N ASN A 44 -14.36 7.37 1.20
CA ASN A 44 -13.51 8.06 0.21
C ASN A 44 -12.20 8.66 0.77
N ALA A 45 -11.55 7.99 1.72
CA ALA A 45 -10.36 8.52 2.39
C ALA A 45 -9.04 8.18 1.67
N GLY A 46 -9.11 7.45 0.56
CA GLY A 46 -7.97 6.99 -0.23
C GLY A 46 -7.88 5.46 -0.26
N GLY A 47 -6.66 4.92 -0.19
CA GLY A 47 -6.37 3.50 -0.26
C GLY A 47 -5.70 2.96 1.00
N GLY A 48 -5.83 1.65 1.24
CA GLY A 48 -5.12 0.91 2.26
C GLY A 48 -4.49 -0.34 1.65
N ILE A 49 -3.27 -0.67 2.08
CA ILE A 49 -2.51 -1.83 1.60
C ILE A 49 -1.96 -2.60 2.81
N ILE A 50 -1.95 -3.93 2.72
CA ILE A 50 -1.19 -4.80 3.62
C ILE A 50 0.02 -5.33 2.86
N ALA A 51 1.22 -5.13 3.41
CA ALA A 51 2.48 -5.60 2.82
C ALA A 51 3.24 -6.55 3.77
N VAL A 52 3.89 -7.56 3.19
CA VAL A 52 4.58 -8.66 3.87
C VAL A 52 5.91 -8.97 3.16
N ASN A 53 6.76 -9.81 3.76
CA ASN A 53 8.00 -10.31 3.14
C ASN A 53 8.95 -9.21 2.63
N VAL A 54 9.03 -8.10 3.36
CA VAL A 54 9.77 -6.91 2.93
C VAL A 54 10.37 -6.22 4.15
N SER A 55 11.56 -5.64 4.02
CA SER A 55 12.13 -4.77 5.07
C SER A 55 11.46 -3.40 5.08
N LYS A 56 11.69 -2.64 6.16
CA LYS A 56 11.19 -1.27 6.27
C LYS A 56 11.76 -0.36 5.16
N GLU A 57 13.05 -0.45 4.92
CA GLU A 57 13.73 0.37 3.91
C GLU A 57 13.27 0.02 2.50
N GLU A 58 12.97 -1.25 2.23
CA GLU A 58 12.44 -1.68 0.93
C GLU A 58 11.01 -1.21 0.72
N ILE A 59 10.12 -1.35 1.72
CA ILE A 59 8.74 -0.91 1.54
C ILE A 59 8.61 0.60 1.42
N GLU A 60 9.47 1.36 2.12
CA GLU A 60 9.56 2.82 1.97
C GLU A 60 9.94 3.20 0.53
N ARG A 61 10.89 2.48 -0.08
CA ARG A 61 11.25 2.69 -1.51
C ARG A 61 10.11 2.34 -2.44
N ILE A 62 9.50 1.15 -2.29
CA ILE A 62 8.39 0.70 -3.12
C ILE A 62 7.23 1.69 -3.07
N VAL A 63 6.87 2.19 -1.88
CA VAL A 63 5.78 3.17 -1.72
C VAL A 63 6.12 4.51 -2.36
N ALA A 64 7.39 4.93 -2.32
CA ALA A 64 7.84 6.17 -2.98
C ALA A 64 7.78 6.10 -4.52
N GLU A 65 7.68 4.91 -5.11
CA GLU A 65 7.55 4.69 -6.55
C GLU A 65 6.10 4.77 -7.06
N ASP A 66 5.10 4.79 -6.18
CA ASP A 66 3.69 4.93 -6.57
C ASP A 66 3.47 6.29 -7.27
N PRO A 67 2.98 6.32 -8.52
CA PRO A 67 2.66 7.57 -9.21
C PRO A 67 1.72 8.48 -8.42
N PHE A 68 0.82 7.92 -7.61
CA PHE A 68 -0.04 8.74 -6.75
C PHE A 68 0.73 9.43 -5.62
N VAL A 69 1.80 8.82 -5.11
CA VAL A 69 2.67 9.43 -4.10
C VAL A 69 3.56 10.49 -4.74
N ILE A 70 4.22 10.16 -5.86
CA ILE A 70 5.11 11.06 -6.61
C ILE A 70 4.38 12.37 -6.98
N GLU A 71 3.14 12.26 -7.46
CA GLU A 71 2.35 13.38 -7.95
C GLU A 71 1.49 14.05 -6.86
N ASN A 72 1.69 13.66 -5.60
CA ASN A 72 0.95 14.17 -4.43
C ASN A 72 -0.58 14.04 -4.57
N VAL A 73 -1.03 13.01 -5.28
CA VAL A 73 -2.45 12.57 -5.30
C VAL A 73 -2.81 11.99 -3.95
N VAL A 74 -1.87 11.27 -3.32
CA VAL A 74 -1.98 10.74 -1.97
C VAL A 74 -0.74 11.06 -1.14
N LYS A 75 -0.90 11.07 0.18
CA LYS A 75 0.19 10.98 1.16
C LYS A 75 0.20 9.57 1.75
N SER A 76 1.36 8.94 1.72
CA SER A 76 1.57 7.61 2.30
C SER A 76 1.88 7.70 3.79
N GLU A 77 1.29 6.80 4.57
CA GLU A 77 1.65 6.51 5.96
C GLU A 77 1.93 5.02 6.08
N ILE A 78 3.15 4.65 6.52
CA ILE A 78 3.59 3.27 6.65
C ILE A 78 3.66 2.94 8.14
N ILE A 79 2.88 1.94 8.55
CA ILE A 79 2.79 1.49 9.94
C ILE A 79 3.34 0.07 10.01
N GLU A 80 4.41 -0.12 10.78
CA GLU A 80 4.96 -1.44 11.04
C GLU A 80 4.10 -2.18 12.07
N LEU A 81 3.79 -3.44 11.76
CA LEU A 81 3.02 -4.31 12.63
C LEU A 81 3.78 -5.64 12.81
N THR A 82 3.91 -6.05 14.07
CA THR A 82 4.41 -7.37 14.47
C THR A 82 3.21 -8.22 14.92
N PRO A 83 2.69 -9.12 14.07
CA PRO A 83 1.57 -9.97 14.42
C PRO A 83 1.93 -10.88 15.59
N SER A 84 1.04 -10.97 16.58
CA SER A 84 1.19 -11.90 17.71
C SER A 84 0.13 -12.99 17.74
N LYS A 85 -0.92 -12.83 16.93
CA LYS A 85 -2.03 -13.78 16.81
C LYS A 85 -2.74 -13.56 15.48
N ALA A 86 -3.05 -14.66 14.79
CA ALA A 86 -3.83 -14.67 13.57
C ALA A 86 -4.85 -15.82 13.61
N ASP A 87 -5.91 -15.70 12.80
CA ASP A 87 -6.76 -16.84 12.44
C ASP A 87 -5.94 -17.84 11.62
N GLU A 88 -6.29 -19.13 11.67
CA GLU A 88 -5.57 -20.18 10.94
C GLU A 88 -5.42 -19.90 9.44
N ARG A 89 -6.41 -19.24 8.82
CA ARG A 89 -6.35 -18.84 7.40
C ARG A 89 -5.24 -17.84 7.08
N LEU A 90 -4.66 -17.21 8.10
CA LEU A 90 -3.63 -16.18 8.03
C LEU A 90 -2.38 -16.56 8.84
N SER A 91 -2.23 -17.83 9.22
CA SER A 91 -1.09 -18.29 10.04
C SER A 91 0.27 -17.99 9.40
N PHE A 92 0.33 -17.96 8.07
CA PHE A 92 1.52 -17.56 7.29
C PHE A 92 2.00 -16.11 7.55
N LEU A 93 1.25 -15.29 8.27
CA LEU A 93 1.63 -13.92 8.66
C LEU A 93 2.37 -13.85 10.02
N LEU A 94 2.48 -14.98 10.74
CA LEU A 94 3.08 -15.03 12.08
C LEU A 94 4.60 -15.34 12.06
N ASP A 95 5.14 -15.71 10.91
CA ASP A 95 6.55 -16.10 10.72
C ASP A 95 7.48 -14.90 10.43
#